data_AF-A0AAW0EBL0-F1
#
_entry.id   AF-A0AAW0EBL0-F1
#
_cell.length_a   1.000
_cell.length_b   1.000
_cell.length_c   1.000
_cell.angle_alpha   90.00
_cell.angle_beta   90.00
_cell.angle_gamma   90.00
#
_symmetry.space_group_name_H-M   'P 1'
#
loop_
_entity.id
_entity.type
_entity.pdbx_description
1 polymer ?
#
loop_
_entity_poly.entity_id
_entity_poly.type
_entity_poly.pdbx_seq_one_letter_code
_entity_poly.pdbx_strand_id
1 'polypeptide(L)'
;MPPAGEQLLEDEEKRDSEIVAPNAEEVKIYLPSELLTRRRESCGKQLREKEALLRRGMLRDCIAKFTHEGAVGQRGTTRAATLVQRVQERIDWVAKEYKRSRDALVALVEEEVEEDTGARRRLGLVGSQTRERRISKAAGKKSKEKGKKKKHNKEMSWIWTSGGGPGEEEWSKAKARRDCWAEEVELLREEIRRVLRFLAWRAGWWEERVLANREVREDVRAGMRAYAARQASMVRQIGRRFRSAWDTSASEPVRVAVEEDRASEDFVELALELS
;
A
#
# COMPACT_ATOMS: atom_id res chain seq x y z
N MET A 1 46.84 15.91 23.09
CA MET A 1 45.59 16.46 22.52
C MET A 1 45.37 15.78 21.18
N PRO A 2 44.15 15.34 20.82
CA PRO A 2 43.89 14.93 19.44
C PRO A 2 44.18 16.11 18.50
N PRO A 3 44.81 15.90 17.34
CA PRO A 3 45.26 16.98 16.43
C PRO A 3 44.12 17.86 15.91
N ALA A 4 42.87 17.39 16.05
CA ALA A 4 41.67 18.15 15.72
C ALA A 4 41.36 19.29 16.72
N GLY A 5 41.75 19.15 17.98
CA GLY A 5 41.48 20.17 19.00
C GLY A 5 42.32 21.42 18.83
N GLU A 6 43.55 21.27 18.32
CA GLU A 6 44.49 22.36 18.07
C GLU A 6 44.03 23.22 16.88
N GLN A 7 43.52 22.58 15.81
CA GLN A 7 42.95 23.28 14.65
C GLN A 7 41.67 24.07 14.98
N LEU A 8 40.82 23.55 15.87
CA LEU A 8 39.61 24.25 16.30
C LEU A 8 39.94 25.48 17.17
N LEU A 9 40.98 25.38 18.00
CA LEU A 9 41.46 26.51 18.79
C LEU A 9 42.06 27.60 17.90
N GLU A 10 42.86 27.23 16.90
CA GLU A 10 43.39 28.18 15.91
C GLU A 10 42.29 28.85 15.06
N ASP A 11 41.21 28.14 14.74
CA ASP A 11 40.08 28.68 13.98
C ASP A 11 39.19 29.60 14.86
N GLU A 12 39.05 29.32 16.17
CA GLU A 12 38.38 30.21 17.14
C GLU A 12 39.22 31.44 17.47
N GLU A 13 40.55 31.33 17.54
CA GLU A 13 41.46 32.47 17.76
C GLU A 13 41.48 33.47 16.59
N LYS A 14 41.17 33.01 15.37
CA LYS A 14 41.06 33.86 14.16
C LYS A 14 39.68 34.50 13.99
N ARG A 15 38.76 34.28 14.92
CA ARG A 15 37.38 34.74 14.79
C ARG A 15 37.28 36.22 15.21
N ASP A 16 36.86 37.09 14.29
CA ASP A 16 36.67 38.52 14.58
C ASP A 16 35.61 38.71 15.67
N SER A 17 36.02 39.30 16.80
CA SER A 17 35.17 39.51 17.98
C SER A 17 34.04 40.54 17.78
N GLU A 18 34.07 41.27 16.67
CA GLU A 18 33.03 42.25 16.29
C GLU A 18 31.85 41.62 15.54
N ILE A 19 31.97 40.37 15.07
CA ILE A 19 30.90 39.67 14.37
C ILE A 19 29.95 39.04 15.40
N VAL A 20 28.70 39.51 15.41
CA VAL A 20 27.64 38.95 16.26
C VAL A 20 27.48 37.47 15.95
N ALA A 21 27.54 36.62 16.98
CA ALA A 21 27.36 35.19 16.81
C ALA A 21 25.99 34.92 16.15
N PRO A 22 25.94 34.11 15.08
CA PRO A 22 24.68 33.77 14.44
C PRO A 22 23.77 33.06 15.43
N ASN A 23 22.45 33.23 15.26
CA ASN A 23 21.46 32.53 16.07
C ASN A 23 21.71 31.02 16.01
N ALA A 24 21.56 30.33 17.14
CA ALA A 24 21.86 28.90 17.24
C ALA A 24 21.10 28.04 16.20
N GLU A 25 19.93 28.51 15.76
CA GLU A 25 19.08 27.87 14.74
C GLU A 25 19.58 28.08 13.30
N GLU A 26 20.39 29.11 13.04
CA GLU A 26 20.96 29.42 11.73
C GLU A 26 22.31 28.73 11.52
N VAL A 27 22.91 28.20 12.59
CA VAL A 27 24.17 27.47 12.52
C VAL A 27 23.92 26.08 11.94
N LYS A 28 24.38 25.87 10.70
CA LYS A 28 24.33 24.56 10.06
C LYS A 28 25.19 23.56 10.82
N ILE A 29 24.54 22.56 11.41
CA ILE A 29 25.22 21.45 12.09
C ILE A 29 25.67 20.44 11.04
N TYR A 30 26.98 20.23 10.94
CA TYR A 30 27.55 19.22 10.05
C TYR A 30 27.59 17.86 10.71
N LEU A 31 27.14 16.85 9.98
CA LEU A 31 27.33 15.45 10.35
C LEU A 31 28.63 14.90 9.76
N PRO A 32 29.26 13.90 10.40
CA PRO A 32 30.48 13.27 9.87
C PRO A 32 30.42 12.85 8.40
N SER A 33 29.25 12.40 7.90
CA SER A 33 29.06 12.07 6.48
C SER A 33 29.08 13.27 5.52
N GLU A 34 28.82 14.48 6.02
CA GLU A 34 28.84 15.72 5.22
C GLU A 34 30.22 16.39 5.18
N LEU A 35 31.16 15.92 6.03
CA LEU A 35 32.53 16.42 6.07
C LEU A 35 33.39 15.77 4.97
N LEU A 36 34.36 16.53 4.47
CA LEU A 36 35.43 16.03 3.60
C LEU A 36 36.23 14.94 4.32
N THR A 37 36.76 13.96 3.58
CA THR A 37 37.45 12.76 4.11
C THR A 37 38.48 13.09 5.18
N ARG A 38 39.31 14.13 4.95
CA ARG A 38 40.34 14.60 5.89
C ARG A 38 39.78 15.11 7.23
N ARG A 39 38.63 15.82 7.22
CA ARG A 39 37.95 16.31 8.43
C ARG A 39 37.05 15.24 9.06
N ARG A 40 36.62 14.26 8.27
CA ARG A 40 35.93 13.09 8.78
C ARG A 40 36.87 12.27 9.67
N GLU A 41 38.12 12.09 9.26
CA GLU A 41 39.17 11.37 10.02
C GLU A 41 39.42 11.93 11.43
N SER A 42 39.24 13.24 11.63
CA SER A 42 39.30 13.87 12.95
C SER A 42 38.07 13.60 13.84
N CYS A 43 36.93 13.19 13.28
CA CYS A 43 35.77 12.86 14.09
C CYS A 43 36.00 11.56 14.87
N GLY A 44 35.66 11.55 16.16
CA GLY A 44 35.77 10.35 16.99
C GLY A 44 35.02 9.17 16.40
N LYS A 45 35.60 7.97 16.49
CA LYS A 45 35.04 6.73 15.92
C LYS A 45 33.59 6.49 16.34
N GLN A 46 33.29 6.71 17.63
CA GLN A 46 31.95 6.54 18.20
C GLN A 46 30.89 7.42 17.53
N LEU A 47 31.23 8.65 17.15
CA LEU A 47 30.28 9.57 16.51
C LEU A 47 29.93 9.08 15.10
N ARG A 48 30.91 8.56 14.36
CA ARG A 48 30.69 7.97 13.02
C ARG A 48 29.85 6.71 13.09
N GLU A 49 30.12 5.83 14.06
CA GLU A 49 29.34 4.60 14.29
C GLU A 49 27.88 4.93 14.62
N LYS A 50 27.63 5.92 15.48
CA LYS A 50 26.27 6.37 15.81
C LYS A 50 25.54 6.96 14.61
N GLU A 51 26.24 7.75 13.78
CA GLU A 51 25.65 8.25 12.54
C GLU A 51 25.33 7.10 11.58
N ALA A 52 26.24 6.13 11.40
CA ALA A 52 26.00 4.97 10.55
C ALA A 52 24.76 4.19 10.98
N LEU A 53 24.55 4.00 12.30
CA LEU A 53 23.35 3.38 12.84
C LEU A 53 22.09 4.20 12.52
N LEU A 54 22.14 5.52 12.66
CA LEU A 54 21.04 6.42 12.30
C LEU A 54 20.68 6.28 10.81
N ARG A 55 21.68 6.33 9.92
CA ARG A 55 21.46 6.18 8.46
C ARG A 55 20.86 4.82 8.11
N ARG A 56 21.29 3.74 8.79
CA ARG A 56 20.73 2.39 8.60
C ARG A 56 19.26 2.32 9.05
N GLY A 57 18.91 2.99 10.14
CA GLY A 57 17.51 3.15 10.58
C GLY A 57 16.66 3.89 9.55
N MET A 58 17.14 5.03 9.05
CA MET A 58 16.45 5.81 8.01
C MET A 58 16.20 5.00 6.73
N LEU A 59 17.16 4.18 6.30
CA LEU A 59 16.99 3.29 5.14
C LEU A 59 15.88 2.26 5.37
N ARG A 60 15.81 1.64 6.56
CA ARG A 60 14.74 0.71 6.92
C ARG A 60 13.38 1.38 6.94
N ASP A 61 13.29 2.59 7.51
CA ASP A 61 12.05 3.37 7.53
C ASP A 61 11.57 3.75 6.13
N CYS A 62 12.50 4.11 5.23
CA CYS A 62 12.18 4.37 3.84
C CYS A 62 11.58 3.11 3.19
N ILE A 63 12.19 1.94 3.40
CA ILE A 63 11.68 0.67 2.86
C ILE A 63 10.29 0.34 3.42
N ALA A 64 10.07 0.53 4.72
CA ALA A 64 8.78 0.27 5.36
C ALA A 64 7.68 1.20 4.83
N LYS A 65 7.99 2.48 4.56
CA LYS A 65 7.03 3.42 3.95
C LYS A 65 6.58 2.98 2.54
N PHE A 66 7.38 2.18 1.84
CA PHE A 66 7.03 1.65 0.52
C PHE A 66 6.21 0.36 0.55
N THR A 67 6.30 -0.45 1.62
CA THR A 67 5.60 -1.74 1.68
C THR A 67 4.11 -1.61 1.92
N HIS A 68 3.62 -0.45 2.38
CA HIS A 68 2.24 -0.27 2.80
C HIS A 68 1.27 0.31 1.75
N GLU A 69 1.70 0.60 0.52
CA GLU A 69 0.84 1.29 -0.47
C GLU A 69 0.92 0.66 -1.88
N GLY A 70 0.36 -0.53 -2.03
CA GLY A 70 0.18 -1.20 -3.33
C GLY A 70 -1.15 -0.87 -4.00
N ALA A 71 -1.40 0.38 -4.38
CA ALA A 71 -2.59 0.73 -5.16
C ALA A 71 -2.37 0.42 -6.66
N VAL A 72 -2.73 -0.79 -7.10
CA VAL A 72 -2.71 -1.18 -8.52
C VAL A 72 -4.12 -1.10 -9.09
N GLY A 73 -4.29 -0.43 -10.25
CA GLY A 73 -5.47 -0.64 -11.11
C GLY A 73 -6.35 0.57 -11.45
N GLN A 74 -5.97 1.81 -11.19
CA GLN A 74 -6.82 2.97 -11.54
C GLN A 74 -6.41 3.61 -12.87
N ARG A 75 -7.24 3.43 -13.91
CA ARG A 75 -7.14 4.19 -15.17
C ARG A 75 -7.68 5.61 -14.99
N GLY A 76 -7.03 6.56 -15.66
CA GLY A 76 -7.17 7.98 -15.43
C GLY A 76 -8.58 8.54 -15.63
N THR A 77 -9.17 9.01 -14.54
CA THR A 77 -10.10 10.14 -14.55
C THR A 77 -9.41 11.34 -13.89
N THR A 78 -9.81 12.56 -14.23
CA THR A 78 -9.08 13.81 -13.91
C THR A 78 -8.86 14.04 -12.41
N ARG A 79 -9.69 13.48 -11.52
CA ARG A 79 -9.50 13.50 -10.06
C ARG A 79 -8.53 12.42 -9.55
N ALA A 80 -8.47 11.27 -10.22
CA ALA A 80 -7.48 10.25 -9.91
C ALA A 80 -6.07 10.71 -10.32
N ALA A 81 -5.92 11.57 -11.34
CA ALA A 81 -4.64 12.10 -11.76
C ALA A 81 -3.91 12.91 -10.67
N THR A 82 -4.62 13.73 -9.89
CA THR A 82 -4.01 14.49 -8.79
C THR A 82 -3.65 13.60 -7.61
N LEU A 83 -4.43 12.54 -7.34
CA LEU A 83 -4.08 11.53 -6.34
C LEU A 83 -2.83 10.74 -6.75
N VAL A 84 -2.77 10.29 -8.00
CA VAL A 84 -1.60 9.60 -8.56
C VAL A 84 -0.37 10.52 -8.53
N GLN A 85 -0.52 11.81 -8.85
CA GLN A 85 0.58 12.77 -8.76
C GLN A 85 1.10 12.92 -7.32
N ARG A 86 0.22 13.04 -6.32
CA ARG A 86 0.62 13.12 -4.90
C ARG A 86 1.35 11.86 -4.43
N VAL A 87 0.87 10.68 -4.85
CA VAL A 87 1.55 9.41 -4.57
C VAL A 87 2.93 9.40 -5.22
N GLN A 88 3.06 9.84 -6.47
CA GLN A 88 4.34 9.92 -7.16
C GLN A 88 5.31 10.91 -6.50
N GLU A 89 4.84 12.10 -6.11
CA GLU A 89 5.62 13.08 -5.36
C GLU A 89 6.13 12.52 -4.04
N ARG A 90 5.30 11.71 -3.36
CA ARG A 90 5.71 11.00 -2.14
C ARG A 90 6.78 9.95 -2.43
N ILE A 91 6.60 9.14 -3.47
CA ILE A 91 7.59 8.15 -3.93
C ILE A 91 8.92 8.83 -4.21
N ASP A 92 8.91 9.94 -4.96
CA ASP A 92 10.10 10.69 -5.32
C ASP A 92 10.79 11.30 -4.10
N TRP A 93 10.02 11.81 -3.13
CA TRP A 93 10.55 12.32 -1.87
C TRP A 93 11.24 11.23 -1.06
N VAL A 94 10.59 10.06 -0.86
CA VAL A 94 11.21 8.95 -0.12
C VAL A 94 12.41 8.39 -0.88
N ALA A 95 12.38 8.37 -2.21
CA ALA A 95 13.51 7.97 -3.04
C ALA A 95 14.71 8.92 -2.91
N LYS A 96 14.48 10.23 -2.83
CA LYS A 96 15.54 11.22 -2.54
C LYS A 96 16.12 11.01 -1.15
N GLU A 97 15.28 10.77 -0.16
CA GLU A 97 15.74 10.54 1.22
C GLU A 97 16.57 9.26 1.32
N TYR A 98 16.10 8.15 0.73
CA TYR A 98 16.84 6.90 0.64
C TYR A 98 18.22 7.07 -0.01
N LYS A 99 18.30 7.82 -1.13
CA LYS A 99 19.58 8.13 -1.80
C LYS A 99 20.52 8.87 -0.85
N ARG A 100 20.06 9.96 -0.23
CA ARG A 100 20.86 10.76 0.70
C ARG A 100 21.37 9.92 1.88
N SER A 101 20.51 9.13 2.51
CA SER A 101 20.91 8.27 3.63
C SER A 101 21.91 7.21 3.19
N ARG A 102 21.76 6.66 1.98
CA ARG A 102 22.67 5.65 1.42
C ARG A 102 24.04 6.25 1.10
N ASP A 103 24.07 7.38 0.39
CA ASP A 103 25.33 8.04 0.02
C ASP A 103 26.12 8.43 1.28
N ALA A 104 25.42 8.91 2.32
CA ALA A 104 26.01 9.18 3.63
C ALA A 104 26.55 7.92 4.31
N LEU A 105 25.84 6.79 4.23
CA LEU A 105 26.27 5.53 4.85
C LEU A 105 27.48 4.93 4.13
N VAL A 106 27.49 4.95 2.79
CA VAL A 106 28.64 4.54 1.96
C VAL A 106 29.86 5.41 2.25
N ALA A 107 29.66 6.69 2.51
CA ALA A 107 30.75 7.59 2.88
C ALA A 107 31.36 7.24 4.26
N LEU A 108 30.57 6.70 5.19
CA LEU A 108 30.99 6.39 6.56
C LEU A 108 31.56 4.98 6.75
N VAL A 109 31.08 4.03 5.96
CA VAL A 109 31.35 2.60 6.12
C VAL A 109 32.10 2.12 4.87
N GLU A 110 33.35 1.72 5.03
CA GLU A 110 34.17 1.11 3.95
C GLU A 110 33.71 -0.33 3.62
N GLU A 111 32.91 -0.94 4.49
CA GLU A 111 32.36 -2.28 4.32
C GLU A 111 31.20 -2.27 3.30
N GLU A 112 31.17 -3.26 2.40
CA GLU A 112 30.11 -3.41 1.41
C GLU A 112 28.75 -3.55 2.09
N VAL A 113 27.95 -2.49 2.00
CA VAL A 113 26.56 -2.50 2.45
C VAL A 113 25.82 -3.40 1.48
N GLU A 114 25.40 -4.58 1.96
CA GLU A 114 24.60 -5.54 1.19
C GLU A 114 23.50 -4.80 0.41
N GLU A 115 23.60 -4.80 -0.91
CA GLU A 115 22.68 -4.07 -1.75
C GLU A 115 21.32 -4.77 -1.73
N ASP A 116 20.32 -4.19 -1.06
CA ASP A 116 18.93 -4.62 -1.25
C ASP A 116 18.48 -4.21 -2.67
N THR A 117 18.80 -5.06 -3.64
CA THR A 117 18.40 -4.92 -5.05
C THR A 117 16.88 -4.85 -5.20
N GLY A 118 16.13 -5.44 -4.26
CA GLY A 118 14.68 -5.34 -4.18
C GLY A 118 14.21 -3.93 -3.85
N ALA A 119 14.83 -3.26 -2.87
CA ALA A 119 14.52 -1.88 -2.53
C ALA A 119 14.80 -0.92 -3.70
N ARG A 120 15.95 -1.04 -4.39
CA ARG A 120 16.27 -0.18 -5.55
C ARG A 120 15.27 -0.35 -6.70
N ARG A 121 14.78 -1.58 -6.95
CA ARG A 121 13.71 -1.83 -7.94
C ARG A 121 12.39 -1.19 -7.53
N ARG A 122 11.97 -1.33 -6.26
CA ARG A 122 10.74 -0.73 -5.74
C ARG A 122 10.76 0.80 -5.78
N LEU A 123 11.93 1.40 -5.52
CA LEU A 123 12.13 2.85 -5.54
C LEU A 123 12.32 3.45 -6.95
N GLY A 124 12.29 2.64 -8.02
CA GLY A 124 12.56 3.11 -9.38
C GLY A 124 14.00 3.62 -9.58
N LEU A 125 14.93 3.29 -8.68
CA LEU A 125 16.34 3.68 -8.75
C LEU A 125 17.14 2.87 -9.75
N VAL A 126 16.61 1.75 -10.23
CA VAL A 126 17.14 1.01 -11.36
C VAL A 126 16.42 1.55 -12.60
N GLY A 127 17.15 2.28 -13.44
CA GLY A 127 16.65 2.78 -14.72
C GLY A 127 16.27 1.62 -15.63
N SER A 128 15.04 1.16 -15.52
CA SER A 128 14.47 0.30 -16.54
C SER A 128 14.16 1.18 -17.75
N GLN A 129 15.08 1.21 -18.71
CA GLN A 129 14.97 1.89 -20.01
C GLN A 129 13.72 1.50 -20.84
N THR A 130 12.79 0.71 -20.29
CA THR A 130 11.66 0.13 -21.03
C THR A 130 10.36 0.94 -20.96
N ARG A 131 10.24 1.99 -20.12
CA ARG A 131 8.93 2.63 -19.90
C ARG A 131 8.64 3.90 -20.71
N GLU A 132 9.64 4.63 -21.19
CA GLU A 132 9.43 5.99 -21.73
C GLU A 132 9.35 6.10 -23.26
N ARG A 133 9.51 5.00 -24.01
CA ARG A 133 9.67 5.08 -25.48
C ARG A 133 8.40 4.88 -26.32
N ARG A 134 7.20 4.86 -25.72
CA ARG A 134 5.94 4.48 -26.43
C ARG A 134 4.89 5.58 -26.64
N ILE A 135 5.08 6.82 -26.17
CA ILE A 135 4.02 7.85 -26.25
C ILE A 135 4.12 8.73 -27.52
N SER A 136 5.22 8.71 -28.27
CA SER A 136 5.49 9.71 -29.34
C SER A 136 5.16 9.31 -30.79
N LYS A 137 4.38 8.25 -31.07
CA LYS A 137 4.07 7.84 -32.48
C LYS A 137 2.59 7.56 -32.79
N ALA A 138 1.64 8.14 -32.07
CA ALA A 138 0.20 7.97 -32.34
C ALA A 138 -0.48 9.18 -33.01
N ALA A 139 0.27 9.99 -33.76
CA ALA A 139 -0.27 11.08 -34.58
C ALA A 139 0.02 10.81 -36.07
N GLY A 140 -0.91 10.14 -36.76
CA GLY A 140 -0.77 9.90 -38.20
C GLY A 140 -1.96 9.18 -38.84
N LYS A 141 -2.78 9.96 -39.56
CA LYS A 141 -3.67 9.60 -40.69
C LYS A 141 -4.75 8.52 -40.50
N LYS A 142 -6.01 8.96 -40.45
CA LYS A 142 -7.19 8.15 -40.83
C LYS A 142 -7.47 8.34 -42.32
N SER A 143 -7.38 7.29 -43.14
CA SER A 143 -8.12 7.20 -44.40
C SER A 143 -9.45 6.47 -44.13
N LYS A 144 -10.53 7.02 -44.69
CA LYS A 144 -11.86 6.41 -44.73
C LYS A 144 -11.86 5.32 -45.80
N GLU A 145 -12.35 4.12 -45.47
CA GLU A 145 -12.96 3.25 -46.46
C GLU A 145 -14.21 2.58 -45.87
N LYS A 146 -15.29 2.62 -46.66
CA LYS A 146 -16.63 2.16 -46.28
C LYS A 146 -16.80 0.68 -46.57
N GLY A 147 -17.45 -0.01 -45.62
CA GLY A 147 -18.54 -0.94 -45.91
C GLY A 147 -18.17 -2.35 -46.37
N LYS A 148 -18.27 -3.31 -45.44
CA LYS A 148 -18.91 -4.62 -45.67
C LYS A 148 -19.24 -5.28 -44.33
N LYS A 149 -20.50 -5.69 -44.17
CA LYS A 149 -21.01 -6.47 -43.03
C LYS A 149 -20.21 -7.78 -42.96
N LYS A 150 -19.46 -8.00 -41.87
CA LYS A 150 -18.85 -9.29 -41.55
C LYS A 150 -19.68 -10.01 -40.49
N LYS A 151 -20.00 -11.27 -40.77
CA LYS A 151 -20.43 -12.28 -39.80
C LYS A 151 -19.46 -12.23 -38.60
N HIS A 152 -19.99 -12.31 -37.39
CA HIS A 152 -19.21 -12.34 -36.15
C HIS A 152 -18.48 -13.68 -36.04
N ASN A 153 -17.42 -13.85 -36.85
CA ASN A 153 -16.29 -14.64 -36.43
C ASN A 153 -15.63 -13.80 -35.33
N LYS A 154 -15.57 -14.31 -34.11
CA LYS A 154 -14.95 -13.64 -32.97
C LYS A 154 -13.43 -13.69 -33.18
N GLU A 155 -12.94 -12.99 -34.20
CA GLU A 155 -11.51 -12.72 -34.37
C GLU A 155 -11.11 -11.93 -33.12
N MET A 156 -10.46 -12.63 -32.18
CA MET A 156 -9.90 -12.03 -30.98
C MET A 156 -9.07 -10.83 -31.42
N SER A 157 -9.26 -9.69 -30.74
CA SER A 157 -8.64 -8.43 -31.17
C SER A 157 -7.14 -8.62 -31.35
N TRP A 158 -6.56 -7.96 -32.37
CA TRP A 158 -5.17 -8.18 -32.82
C TRP A 158 -4.11 -8.15 -31.70
N ILE A 159 -4.43 -7.50 -30.58
CA ILE A 159 -3.64 -7.46 -29.34
C ILE A 159 -3.35 -8.86 -28.79
N TRP A 160 -4.30 -9.80 -28.95
CA TRP A 160 -4.18 -11.20 -28.54
C TRP A 160 -3.63 -12.12 -29.64
N THR A 161 -3.48 -11.61 -30.87
CA THR A 161 -3.07 -12.42 -32.05
C THR A 161 -1.66 -12.12 -32.52
N SER A 162 -1.08 -10.95 -32.22
CA SER A 162 0.23 -10.55 -32.74
C SER A 162 1.45 -11.24 -32.11
N GLY A 163 1.26 -12.17 -31.17
CA GLY A 163 2.34 -12.84 -30.44
C GLY A 163 2.09 -14.32 -30.11
N GLY A 164 1.21 -15.01 -30.84
CA GLY A 164 0.89 -16.41 -30.59
C GLY A 164 -0.04 -16.63 -29.39
N GLY A 165 -1.27 -16.10 -29.45
CA GLY A 165 -2.30 -16.29 -28.43
C GLY A 165 -1.94 -15.71 -27.05
N PRO A 166 -2.86 -15.75 -26.06
CA PRO A 166 -2.46 -15.60 -24.68
C PRO A 166 -1.50 -16.76 -24.38
N GLY A 167 -0.22 -16.46 -24.15
CA GLY A 167 0.70 -17.46 -23.61
C GLY A 167 0.10 -18.06 -22.35
N GLU A 168 0.37 -19.34 -22.06
CA GLU A 168 -0.15 -20.06 -20.89
C GLU A 168 -0.04 -19.25 -19.59
N GLU A 169 0.96 -18.36 -19.49
CA GLU A 169 1.15 -17.41 -18.40
C GLU A 169 -0.02 -16.42 -18.19
N GLU A 170 -0.57 -15.82 -19.25
CA GLU A 170 -1.66 -14.84 -19.11
C GLU A 170 -2.98 -15.50 -18.75
N TRP A 171 -3.24 -16.69 -19.31
CA TRP A 171 -4.39 -17.50 -18.93
C TRP A 171 -4.28 -17.99 -17.48
N SER A 172 -3.10 -18.46 -17.07
CA SER A 172 -2.84 -18.87 -15.68
C SER A 172 -3.03 -17.73 -14.69
N LYS A 173 -2.63 -16.50 -15.05
CA LYS A 173 -2.88 -15.30 -14.24
C LYS A 173 -4.37 -14.96 -14.15
N ALA A 174 -5.11 -15.07 -15.24
CA ALA A 174 -6.56 -14.82 -15.24
C ALA A 174 -7.31 -15.87 -14.39
N LYS A 175 -6.93 -17.13 -14.54
CA LYS A 175 -7.46 -18.25 -13.74
C LYS A 175 -7.14 -18.07 -12.26
N ALA A 176 -5.88 -17.79 -11.90
CA ALA A 176 -5.50 -17.55 -10.51
C ALA A 176 -6.29 -16.39 -9.88
N ARG A 177 -6.57 -15.30 -10.63
CA ARG A 177 -7.42 -14.20 -10.12
C ARG A 177 -8.86 -14.64 -9.88
N ARG A 178 -9.43 -15.45 -10.78
CA ARG A 178 -10.77 -16.01 -10.61
C ARG A 178 -10.83 -16.89 -9.35
N ASP A 179 -9.84 -17.76 -9.18
CA ASP A 179 -9.78 -18.70 -8.05
C ASP A 179 -9.62 -17.94 -6.72
N CYS A 180 -8.70 -16.97 -6.65
CA CYS A 180 -8.57 -16.09 -5.48
C CYS A 180 -9.84 -15.28 -5.20
N TRP A 181 -10.54 -14.78 -6.23
CA TRP A 181 -11.80 -14.07 -6.04
C TRP A 181 -12.89 -14.99 -5.48
N ALA A 182 -12.96 -16.23 -5.96
CA ALA A 182 -13.91 -17.22 -5.43
C ALA A 182 -13.63 -17.52 -3.94
N GLU A 183 -12.36 -17.70 -3.58
CA GLU A 183 -11.94 -17.87 -2.17
C GLU A 183 -12.30 -16.64 -1.33
N GLU A 184 -12.07 -15.43 -1.83
CA GLU A 184 -12.38 -14.19 -1.12
C GLU A 184 -13.90 -14.03 -0.89
N VAL A 185 -14.73 -14.40 -1.86
CA VAL A 185 -16.20 -14.40 -1.71
C VAL A 185 -16.66 -15.42 -0.67
N GLU A 186 -16.06 -16.62 -0.66
CA GLU A 186 -16.33 -17.65 0.36
C GLU A 186 -15.93 -17.17 1.76
N LEU A 187 -14.74 -16.56 1.90
CA LEU A 187 -14.24 -16.00 3.16
C LEU A 187 -15.15 -14.89 3.68
N LEU A 188 -15.53 -13.94 2.81
CA LEU A 188 -16.40 -12.82 3.19
C LEU A 188 -17.77 -13.31 3.69
N ARG A 189 -18.35 -14.32 3.03
CA ARG A 189 -19.59 -14.97 3.50
C ARG A 189 -19.43 -15.53 4.91
N GLU A 190 -18.31 -16.19 5.17
CA GLU A 190 -18.04 -16.77 6.48
C GLU A 190 -17.75 -15.71 7.55
N GLU A 191 -17.05 -14.64 7.22
CA GLU A 191 -16.83 -13.51 8.12
C GLU A 191 -18.15 -12.86 8.54
N ILE A 192 -19.06 -12.61 7.59
CA ILE A 192 -20.39 -12.06 7.91
C ILE A 192 -21.17 -13.00 8.83
N ARG A 193 -21.13 -14.32 8.61
CA ARG A 193 -21.75 -15.29 9.53
C ARG A 193 -21.15 -15.21 10.93
N ARG A 194 -19.82 -15.11 11.05
CA ARG A 194 -19.12 -14.99 12.33
C ARG A 194 -19.45 -13.69 13.05
N VAL A 195 -19.48 -12.57 12.34
CA VAL A 195 -19.88 -11.26 12.89
C VAL A 195 -21.30 -11.31 13.44
N LEU A 196 -22.26 -11.85 12.69
CA LEU A 196 -23.65 -11.95 13.14
C LEU A 196 -23.79 -12.88 14.35
N ARG A 197 -23.07 -14.01 14.37
CA ARG A 197 -23.02 -14.92 15.53
C ARG A 197 -22.42 -14.25 16.75
N PHE A 198 -21.33 -13.52 16.58
CA PHE A 198 -20.70 -12.76 17.66
C PHE A 198 -21.63 -11.70 18.24
N LEU A 199 -22.34 -10.94 17.39
CA LEU A 199 -23.29 -9.93 17.85
C LEU A 199 -24.48 -10.56 18.60
N ALA A 200 -25.00 -11.69 18.13
CA ALA A 200 -26.05 -12.43 18.84
C ALA A 200 -25.58 -12.92 20.21
N TRP A 201 -24.39 -13.52 20.27
CA TRP A 201 -23.77 -13.94 21.53
C TRP A 201 -23.55 -12.74 22.48
N ARG A 202 -23.03 -11.62 21.97
CA ARG A 202 -22.75 -10.42 22.77
C ARG A 202 -24.03 -9.81 23.34
N ALA A 203 -25.14 -9.87 22.61
CA ALA A 203 -26.44 -9.45 23.12
C ALA A 203 -26.92 -10.36 24.27
N GLY A 204 -26.80 -11.68 24.13
CA GLY A 204 -27.12 -12.63 25.19
C GLY A 204 -26.22 -12.45 26.42
N TRP A 205 -24.92 -12.22 26.21
CA TRP A 205 -23.96 -11.96 27.29
C TRP A 205 -24.35 -10.76 28.15
N TRP A 206 -24.89 -9.68 27.55
CA TRP A 206 -25.39 -8.55 28.32
C TRP A 206 -26.58 -8.92 29.20
N GLU A 207 -27.50 -9.75 28.71
CA GLU A 207 -28.69 -10.21 29.44
C GLU A 207 -28.32 -11.17 30.58
N GLU A 208 -27.40 -12.11 30.34
CA GLU A 208 -26.90 -13.06 31.34
C GLU A 208 -26.13 -12.37 32.47
N ARG A 209 -25.37 -11.31 32.15
CA ARG A 209 -24.55 -10.58 33.12
C ARG A 209 -25.38 -9.97 34.26
N VAL A 210 -26.65 -9.67 34.00
CA VAL A 210 -27.59 -9.18 35.03
C VAL A 210 -28.06 -10.29 35.95
N LEU A 211 -28.24 -11.51 35.43
CA LEU A 211 -28.68 -12.68 36.21
C LEU A 211 -27.58 -13.16 37.18
N ALA A 212 -26.32 -12.93 36.83
CA ALA A 212 -25.16 -13.32 37.62
C ALA A 212 -24.97 -12.48 38.90
N ASN A 213 -25.49 -11.24 38.94
CA ASN A 213 -25.19 -10.29 40.02
C ASN A 213 -26.37 -10.17 41.02
N ARG A 214 -26.49 -11.15 41.92
CA ARG A 214 -27.64 -11.28 42.84
C ARG A 214 -27.52 -10.51 44.15
N GLU A 215 -26.34 -10.01 44.51
CA GLU A 215 -26.09 -9.40 45.84
C GLU A 215 -26.32 -7.88 45.90
N VAL A 216 -26.82 -7.27 44.82
CA VAL A 216 -27.00 -5.81 44.73
C VAL A 216 -28.43 -5.40 45.14
N ARG A 217 -28.59 -4.21 45.74
CA ARG A 217 -29.90 -3.58 46.03
C ARG A 217 -30.81 -3.57 44.79
N GLU A 218 -32.13 -3.69 45.01
CA GLU A 218 -33.10 -3.84 43.90
C GLU A 218 -33.17 -2.60 42.99
N ASP A 219 -33.02 -1.40 43.54
CA ASP A 219 -32.97 -0.14 42.78
C ASP A 219 -31.80 -0.12 41.78
N VAL A 220 -30.62 -0.50 42.23
CA VAL A 220 -29.42 -0.61 41.39
C VAL A 220 -29.58 -1.77 40.39
N ARG A 221 -30.18 -2.89 40.80
CA ARG A 221 -30.46 -4.03 39.93
C ARG A 221 -31.42 -3.67 38.80
N ALA A 222 -32.44 -2.86 39.08
CA ALA A 222 -33.36 -2.34 38.06
C ALA A 222 -32.62 -1.46 37.03
N GLY A 223 -31.72 -0.60 37.50
CA GLY A 223 -30.84 0.20 36.62
C GLY A 223 -29.91 -0.67 35.75
N MET A 224 -29.29 -1.70 36.34
CA MET A 224 -28.45 -2.66 35.62
C MET A 224 -29.24 -3.44 34.55
N ARG A 225 -30.46 -3.90 34.88
CA ARG A 225 -31.39 -4.53 33.92
C ARG A 225 -31.69 -3.59 32.75
N ALA A 226 -32.06 -2.35 33.03
CA ALA A 226 -32.39 -1.37 32.00
C ALA A 226 -31.18 -1.07 31.09
N TYR A 227 -29.99 -0.91 31.68
CA TYR A 227 -28.76 -0.66 30.94
C TYR A 227 -28.38 -1.86 30.06
N ALA A 228 -28.39 -3.08 30.61
CA ALA A 228 -28.09 -4.30 29.87
C ALA A 228 -29.08 -4.53 28.72
N ALA A 229 -30.38 -4.33 28.96
CA ALA A 229 -31.41 -4.43 27.93
C ALA A 229 -31.17 -3.41 26.79
N ARG A 230 -30.78 -2.17 27.13
CA ARG A 230 -30.41 -1.15 26.14
C ARG A 230 -29.19 -1.59 25.32
N GLN A 231 -28.14 -2.10 25.96
CA GLN A 231 -26.94 -2.59 25.27
C GLN A 231 -27.25 -3.79 24.37
N ALA A 232 -28.01 -4.77 24.85
CA ALA A 232 -28.46 -5.91 24.06
C ALA A 232 -29.28 -5.47 22.84
N SER A 233 -30.20 -4.51 23.01
CA SER A 233 -30.99 -3.94 21.93
C SER A 233 -30.12 -3.25 20.86
N MET A 234 -29.14 -2.45 21.30
CA MET A 234 -28.20 -1.75 20.40
C MET A 234 -27.36 -2.74 19.59
N VAL A 235 -26.80 -3.76 20.23
CA VAL A 235 -26.00 -4.80 19.56
C VAL A 235 -26.86 -5.58 18.55
N ARG A 236 -28.11 -5.93 18.91
CA ARG A 236 -29.05 -6.56 17.97
C ARG A 236 -29.39 -5.66 16.79
N GLN A 237 -29.54 -4.35 17.02
CA GLN A 237 -29.80 -3.39 15.94
C GLN A 237 -28.62 -3.31 14.97
N ILE A 238 -27.39 -3.29 15.48
CA ILE A 238 -26.17 -3.37 14.66
C ILE A 238 -26.19 -4.64 13.81
N GLY A 239 -26.46 -5.80 14.41
CA GLY A 239 -26.55 -7.06 13.68
C GLY A 239 -27.62 -7.05 12.57
N ARG A 240 -28.81 -6.49 12.84
CA ARG A 240 -29.86 -6.32 11.82
C ARG A 240 -29.42 -5.44 10.65
N ARG A 241 -28.73 -4.33 10.94
CA ARG A 241 -28.20 -3.42 9.90
C ARG A 241 -27.15 -4.09 9.05
N PHE A 242 -26.19 -4.81 9.65
CA PHE A 242 -25.19 -5.58 8.91
C PHE A 242 -25.84 -6.62 8.00
N ARG A 243 -26.82 -7.38 8.53
CA ARG A 243 -27.56 -8.37 7.73
C ARG A 243 -28.30 -7.73 6.56
N SER A 244 -29.04 -6.65 6.80
CA SER A 244 -29.78 -5.94 5.73
C SER A 244 -28.85 -5.35 4.68
N ALA A 245 -27.73 -4.76 5.09
CA ALA A 245 -26.73 -4.24 4.15
C ALA A 245 -26.14 -5.37 3.29
N TRP A 246 -25.82 -6.51 3.92
CA TRP A 246 -25.31 -7.69 3.23
C TRP A 246 -26.33 -8.29 2.26
N ASP A 247 -27.58 -8.47 2.68
CA ASP A 247 -28.63 -9.02 1.83
C ASP A 247 -28.90 -8.12 0.62
N THR A 248 -28.82 -6.79 0.80
CA THR A 248 -28.94 -5.82 -0.31
C THR A 248 -27.76 -5.95 -1.28
N SER A 249 -26.52 -5.89 -0.78
CA SER A 249 -25.31 -5.94 -1.62
C SER A 249 -25.07 -7.30 -2.27
N ALA A 250 -25.48 -8.38 -1.63
CA ALA A 250 -25.33 -9.73 -2.15
C ALA A 250 -26.46 -10.11 -3.11
N SER A 251 -27.65 -9.50 -3.01
CA SER A 251 -28.80 -9.88 -3.84
C SER A 251 -28.68 -9.45 -5.30
N GLU A 252 -28.13 -8.29 -5.62
CA GLU A 252 -28.15 -7.77 -6.99
C GLU A 252 -27.09 -8.39 -7.90
N PRO A 253 -25.78 -8.33 -7.57
CA PRO A 253 -24.74 -8.83 -8.47
C PRO A 253 -24.64 -10.36 -8.47
N VAL A 254 -24.94 -11.03 -7.36
CA VAL A 254 -24.86 -12.52 -7.31
C VAL A 254 -26.06 -13.15 -7.99
N ARG A 255 -27.27 -12.57 -7.92
CA ARG A 255 -28.41 -13.08 -8.69
C ARG A 255 -28.15 -12.93 -10.18
N VAL A 256 -27.68 -11.76 -10.62
CA VAL A 256 -27.34 -11.50 -12.02
C VAL A 256 -26.23 -12.45 -12.49
N ALA A 257 -25.15 -12.62 -11.73
CA ALA A 257 -24.07 -13.54 -12.09
C ALA A 257 -24.50 -15.02 -12.12
N VAL A 258 -25.35 -15.46 -11.19
CA VAL A 258 -25.87 -16.85 -11.17
C VAL A 258 -26.86 -17.10 -12.31
N GLU A 259 -27.66 -16.11 -12.69
CA GLU A 259 -28.55 -16.19 -13.86
C GLU A 259 -27.74 -16.19 -15.17
N GLU A 260 -26.68 -15.37 -15.26
CA GLU A 260 -25.77 -15.34 -16.41
C GLU A 260 -24.94 -16.64 -16.55
N ASP A 261 -24.44 -17.19 -15.44
CA ASP A 261 -23.67 -18.44 -15.44
C ASP A 261 -24.57 -19.64 -15.81
N ARG A 262 -25.80 -19.73 -15.29
CA ARG A 262 -26.76 -20.77 -15.70
C ARG A 262 -27.11 -20.67 -17.18
N ALA A 263 -27.36 -19.47 -17.68
CA ALA A 263 -27.61 -19.26 -19.10
C ALA A 263 -26.40 -19.62 -19.98
N SER A 264 -25.18 -19.52 -19.44
CA SER A 264 -23.96 -19.92 -20.13
C SER A 264 -23.71 -21.43 -20.12
N GLU A 265 -24.03 -22.11 -19.01
CA GLU A 265 -23.96 -23.58 -18.89
C GLU A 265 -25.00 -24.25 -19.79
N ASP A 266 -26.25 -23.76 -19.78
CA ASP A 266 -27.30 -24.22 -20.68
C ASP A 266 -26.91 -24.04 -22.16
N PHE A 267 -26.18 -22.97 -22.49
CA PHE A 267 -25.68 -22.71 -23.84
C PHE A 267 -24.54 -23.64 -24.27
N VAL A 268 -23.66 -24.03 -23.34
CA VAL A 268 -22.59 -25.01 -23.59
C VAL A 268 -23.18 -26.42 -23.73
N GLU A 269 -24.17 -26.77 -22.91
CA GLU A 269 -24.85 -28.07 -22.93
C GLU A 269 -25.66 -28.24 -24.24
N LEU A 270 -26.39 -27.21 -24.68
CA LEU A 270 -27.08 -27.20 -25.98
C LEU A 270 -26.11 -27.30 -27.18
N ALA A 271 -24.92 -26.73 -27.06
CA ALA A 271 -23.90 -26.78 -28.12
C ALA A 271 -23.23 -28.16 -28.22
N LEU A 272 -23.19 -28.92 -27.12
CA LEU A 272 -22.68 -30.30 -27.10
C LEU A 272 -23.71 -31.31 -27.60
N GLU A 273 -25.01 -31.06 -27.43
CA GLU A 273 -26.08 -31.91 -27.96
C GLU A 273 -26.31 -31.75 -29.48
N LEU A 274 -25.79 -30.68 -30.09
CA LEU A 274 -25.93 -30.37 -31.52
C LEU A 274 -24.66 -30.65 -32.36
N SER A 275 -23.64 -31.29 -31.78
CA SER A 275 -22.41 -31.75 -32.45
C SER A 275 -22.37 -33.26 -32.59
#